data_AF-A0AAE3U7C5-F1
#
_entry.id   AF-A0AAE3U7C5-F1
#
_cell.length_a   1.000
_cell.length_b   1.000
_cell.length_c   1.000
_cell.angle_alpha   90.00
_cell.angle_beta   90.00
_cell.angle_gamma   90.00
#
_symmetry.space_group_name_H-M   'P 1'
#
loop_
_entity.id
_entity.type
_entity.pdbx_description
1 polymer ?
#
loop_
_entity_poly.entity_id
_entity_poly.type
_entity_poly.pdbx_seq_one_letter_code
_entity_poly.pdbx_strand_id
1 'polypeptide(L)' 'MKIRFFSTLLVTIPFLTLCPSFAQKNAKSKHPKNVILLIGDGMGAAQIYAGLTANKGSLNLE' A
#
# COMPACT_ATOMS: atom_id res chain seq x y z
N MET A 1 20.06 -42.21 -8.87
CA MET A 1 19.30 -41.22 -8.07
C MET A 1 20.03 -39.90 -7.74
N LYS A 2 21.32 -39.72 -8.08
CA LYS A 2 22.07 -38.49 -7.73
C LYS A 2 21.77 -37.27 -8.63
N ILE A 3 21.48 -37.50 -9.92
CA ILE A 3 21.32 -36.42 -10.93
C ILE A 3 20.00 -35.62 -10.78
N ARG A 4 18.91 -36.29 -10.38
CA ARG A 4 17.60 -35.64 -10.15
C ARG A 4 17.58 -34.79 -8.88
N PHE A 5 18.42 -35.14 -7.89
CA PHE A 5 18.56 -34.41 -6.63
C PHE A 5 19.34 -33.09 -6.82
N PHE A 6 20.33 -33.09 -7.72
CA PHE A 6 21.10 -31.88 -8.06
C PHE A 6 20.29 -30.88 -8.89
N SER A 7 19.43 -31.36 -9.79
CA SER A 7 18.55 -30.52 -10.60
C SER A 7 17.48 -29.80 -9.78
N THR A 8 16.89 -30.45 -8.77
CA THR A 8 15.91 -29.81 -7.88
C THR A 8 16.54 -28.76 -6.95
N LEU A 9 17.81 -28.93 -6.59
CA LEU A 9 18.57 -27.95 -5.80
C LEU A 9 18.85 -26.67 -6.61
N LEU A 10 19.19 -26.80 -7.90
CA LEU A 10 19.56 -25.66 -8.74
C LEU A 10 18.36 -24.75 -9.08
N VAL A 11 17.14 -25.30 -9.15
CA VAL A 11 15.91 -24.56 -9.48
C VAL A 11 15.27 -23.87 -8.26
N THR A 12 15.55 -24.34 -7.04
CA THR A 12 14.93 -23.80 -5.80
C THR A 12 15.69 -22.60 -5.20
N ILE A 13 17.00 -22.52 -5.41
CA ILE A 13 17.84 -21.41 -4.96
C ILE A 13 17.42 -20.04 -5.53
N PRO A 14 17.13 -19.89 -6.85
CA PRO A 14 16.71 -18.60 -7.40
C PRO A 14 15.29 -18.17 -6.99
N PHE A 15 14.43 -19.09 -6.53
CA PHE A 15 13.08 -18.77 -6.05
C PHE A 15 13.10 -18.14 -4.65
N LEU A 16 14.10 -18.48 -3.83
CA LEU A 16 14.25 -17.94 -2.48
C LEU A 16 14.93 -16.56 -2.45
N THR A 17 15.73 -16.22 -3.46
CA THR A 17 16.47 -14.95 -3.52
C THR A 17 15.71 -13.80 -4.17
N LEU A 18 14.52 -14.05 -4.73
CA LEU A 18 13.68 -13.03 -5.36
C LEU A 18 12.60 -12.45 -4.42
N CYS A 19 12.89 -12.34 -3.12
CA CYS A 19 12.05 -11.56 -2.22
C CYS A 19 12.38 -10.07 -2.43
N PRO A 20 11.54 -9.26 -3.12
CA PRO A 20 11.71 -7.83 -3.10
C PRO A 20 11.46 -7.38 -1.66
N SER A 21 12.53 -7.10 -0.92
CA SER A 21 12.41 -6.34 0.31
C SER A 21 11.89 -4.95 -0.07
N PHE A 22 10.57 -4.77 0.02
CA PHE A 22 9.95 -3.45 0.02
C PHE A 22 10.46 -2.74 1.26
N ALA A 23 11.57 -2.01 1.09
CA ALA A 23 12.11 -1.13 2.11
C ALA A 23 11.03 -0.09 2.43
N GLN A 24 10.30 -0.29 3.53
CA GLN A 24 9.32 0.68 4.00
C GLN A 24 10.10 1.92 4.39
N LYS A 25 10.01 2.95 3.54
CA LYS A 25 10.62 4.26 3.75
C LYS A 25 10.15 4.75 5.11
N ASN A 26 11.01 4.68 6.12
CA ASN A 26 10.68 5.16 7.45
C ASN A 26 10.69 6.69 7.35
N ALA A 27 9.52 7.25 7.02
CA ALA A 27 9.33 8.68 6.89
C ALA A 27 9.74 9.28 8.23
N LYS A 28 10.90 9.97 8.24
CA LYS A 28 11.38 10.70 9.42
C LYS A 28 10.18 11.45 9.99
N SER A 29 9.81 11.11 11.23
CA SER A 29 8.72 11.71 12.00
C SER A 29 9.01 13.19 12.23
N LYS A 30 8.81 14.01 11.21
CA LYS A 30 8.70 15.46 11.36
C LYS A 30 7.30 15.69 11.93
N HIS A 31 7.23 16.07 13.20
CA HIS A 31 5.95 16.34 13.83
C HIS A 31 5.24 17.49 13.08
N PRO A 32 3.94 17.36 12.78
CA PRO A 32 3.20 18.41 12.09
C PRO A 32 3.14 19.65 13.00
N LYS A 33 3.39 20.83 12.44
CA LYS A 33 3.37 22.10 13.21
C LYS A 33 1.95 22.48 13.65
N ASN A 34 0.94 22.14 12.85
CA ASN A 34 -0.49 22.38 13.10
C ASN A 34 -1.29 21.22 12.51
N VAL A 35 -2.40 20.85 13.15
CA VAL A 35 -3.33 19.81 12.68
C VAL A 35 -4.74 20.39 12.63
N ILE A 36 -5.41 20.24 11.48
CA ILE A 36 -6.84 20.55 11.33
C ILE A 36 -7.57 19.21 11.23
N LEU A 37 -8.44 18.93 12.19
CA LEU A 37 -9.22 17.69 12.24
C LEU A 37 -10.62 17.96 11.68
N LEU A 38 -10.92 17.35 10.53
CA LEU A 38 -12.24 17.40 9.91
C LEU A 38 -12.98 16.10 10.24
N ILE A 39 -14.07 16.20 10.99
CA ILE A 39 -14.96 15.07 11.29
C ILE A 39 -16.27 15.31 10.56
N GLY A 40 -16.58 14.44 9.61
CA GLY A 40 -17.93 14.33 9.08
C GLY A 40 -18.67 13.28 9.89
N ASP A 41 -19.61 13.70 10.74
CA ASP A 41 -20.49 12.76 11.43
C ASP A 41 -21.36 12.02 10.40
N GLY A 42 -21.28 10.70 10.37
CA GLY A 42 -21.93 9.87 9.35
C GLY A 42 -21.33 9.95 7.94
N MET A 43 -20.14 10.54 7.76
CA MET A 43 -19.47 10.63 6.45
C MET A 43 -18.74 9.33 6.11
N GLY A 44 -19.51 8.32 5.69
CA GLY A 44 -19.00 7.05 5.18
C GLY A 44 -18.47 7.16 3.74
N ALA A 45 -17.83 6.08 3.26
CA ALA A 45 -17.30 6.02 1.90
C ALA A 45 -18.37 6.25 0.82
N ALA A 46 -19.61 5.80 1.06
CA ALA A 46 -20.73 6.02 0.14
C ALA A 46 -21.10 7.51 0.03
N GLN A 47 -21.07 8.25 1.14
CA GLN A 47 -21.37 9.68 1.18
C GLN A 47 -20.23 10.52 0.58
N ILE A 48 -18.98 10.12 0.79
CA ILE A 48 -17.82 10.73 0.12
C ILE A 48 -17.92 10.51 -1.39
N TYR A 49 -18.26 9.29 -1.83
CA TYR A 49 -18.45 8.97 -3.24
C TYR A 49 -19.64 9.71 -3.85
N ALA A 50 -20.77 9.83 -3.13
CA ALA A 50 -21.90 10.64 -3.57
C ALA A 50 -21.52 12.13 -3.69
N GLY A 51 -20.71 12.65 -2.76
CA GLY A 51 -20.15 13.99 -2.84
C GLY A 51 -19.23 14.18 -4.05
N LEU A 52 -18.35 13.21 -4.33
CA LEU A 52 -17.52 13.18 -5.54
C LEU A 52 -18.37 13.18 -6.81
N THR A 53 -19.37 12.30 -6.90
CA THR A 53 -20.29 12.21 -8.04
C THR A 53 -21.11 13.50 -8.21
N ALA A 54 -21.61 14.09 -7.12
CA ALA A 54 -22.33 15.36 -7.14
C ALA A 54 -21.44 16.54 -7.58
N ASN A 55 -20.17 16.54 -7.18
CA ASN A 55 -19.17 17.53 -7.63
C ASN A 55 -18.56 17.20 -9.00
N LYS A 56 -19.20 16.31 -9.79
CA LYS A 56 -18.78 15.94 -11.16
C LYS A 56 -17.36 15.38 -11.23
N GLY A 57 -16.93 14.68 -10.18
CA GLY A 57 -15.69 13.92 -10.15
C GLY A 57 -14.50 14.61 -9.49
N SER A 58 -14.64 15.80 -8.89
CA SER A 58 -13.58 16.39 -8.07
C SER A 58 -14.07 16.75 -6.68
N LEU A 59 -13.33 16.34 -5.66
CA LEU A 59 -13.62 16.67 -4.26
C LEU A 59 -12.28 16.93 -3.59
N ASN A 60 -12.15 18.04 -2.85
CA ASN A 60 -10.91 18.44 -2.16
C ASN A 60 -10.45 17.50 -1.02
N LEU A 61 -11.01 16.29 -0.97
CA LEU A 61 -10.65 15.17 -0.10
C LEU A 61 -9.87 14.08 -0.86
N GLU A 62 -9.64 14.26 -2.16
CA GLU A 62 -8.75 13.44 -3.01
C GLU A 62 -7.26 13.73 -2.79
#